data_AF-A0A942GBY3-F1
#
_entry.id   AF-A0A942GBY3-F1
#
_cell.length_a   1.000
_cell.length_b   1.000
_cell.length_c   1.000
_cell.angle_alpha   90.00
_cell.angle_beta   90.00
_cell.angle_gamma   90.00
#
_symmetry.space_group_name_H-M   'P 1'
#
loop_
_entity.id
_entity.type
_entity.pdbx_description
1 polymer ?
#
loop_
_entity_poly.entity_id
_entity_poly.type
_entity_poly.pdbx_seq_one_letter_code
_entity_poly.pdbx_strand_id
1 'polypeptide(L)'
;MEGITTEVGIGKSGIWCSFKEHDIVKITLDFNFNSLATTEKTGSDEYRSEIYKILSKNAHFYNGNKELENVWGYWPEEASATNASGMELFYVIPHGIDMTILKFEYDTSILSGTPGKFTYANFNSMKPLAKDE
;
A
#
# COMPACT_ATOMS: atom_id res chain seq x y z
N MET A 1 22.11 -7.61 -7.92
CA MET A 1 21.16 -6.81 -7.12
C MET A 1 21.98 -6.13 -6.05
N GLU A 2 22.21 -4.83 -6.20
CA GLU A 2 22.78 -4.04 -5.10
C GLU A 2 21.72 -3.98 -3.99
N GLY A 3 22.13 -4.24 -2.75
CA GLY A 3 21.23 -4.26 -1.61
C GLY A 3 20.71 -2.85 -1.33
N ILE A 4 19.39 -2.73 -1.11
CA ILE A 4 18.78 -1.48 -0.67
C ILE A 4 19.37 -1.14 0.71
N THR A 5 20.17 -0.07 0.78
CA THR A 5 20.71 0.41 2.06
C THR A 5 19.59 1.09 2.83
N THR A 6 19.16 0.43 3.91
CA THR A 6 18.07 0.90 4.77
C THR A 6 18.66 1.44 6.06
N GLU A 7 18.37 2.70 6.39
CA GLU A 7 18.64 3.24 7.72
C GLU A 7 17.36 3.15 8.54
N VAL A 8 17.43 2.39 9.64
CA VAL A 8 16.35 2.26 10.61
C VAL A 8 16.74 3.04 11.86
N GLY A 9 15.87 3.94 12.31
CA GLY A 9 16.05 4.67 13.55
C GLY A 9 14.84 4.56 14.46
N ILE A 10 15.08 4.67 15.76
CA ILE A 10 14.03 4.75 16.78
C ILE A 10 14.04 6.17 17.33
N GLY A 11 13.00 6.94 17.01
CA GLY A 11 12.76 8.27 17.57
C GLY A 11 11.78 8.22 18.75
N LYS A 12 11.63 9.34 19.46
CA LYS A 12 10.66 9.49 20.56
C LYS A 12 9.20 9.22 20.14
N SER A 13 8.92 9.23 18.84
CA SER A 13 7.57 9.06 18.28
C SER A 13 7.41 7.76 17.46
N GLY A 14 8.39 6.85 17.49
CA GLY A 14 8.30 5.55 16.81
C GLY A 14 9.52 5.17 15.98
N ILE A 15 9.39 4.09 15.21
CA ILE A 15 10.39 3.60 14.27
C ILE A 15 10.27 4.38 12.96
N TRP A 16 11.38 4.86 12.41
CA TRP A 16 11.45 5.42 11.07
C TRP A 16 12.44 4.63 10.21
N CYS A 17 12.13 4.52 8.93
CA CYS A 17 12.99 3.93 7.92
C CYS A 17 13.27 4.97 6.84
N SER A 18 14.53 5.14 6.46
CA SER A 18 14.91 5.95 5.31
C SER A 18 15.73 5.13 4.33
N PHE A 19 15.51 5.39 3.04
CA PHE A 19 16.24 4.77 1.95
C PHE A 19 17.00 5.89 1.22
N LYS A 20 18.31 6.02 1.48
CA LYS A 20 19.11 7.18 1.03
C LYS A 20 19.06 7.48 -0.47
N GLU A 21 18.81 6.45 -1.27
CA GLU A 21 18.80 6.52 -2.74
C GLU A 21 17.43 6.22 -3.35
N HIS A 22 16.38 6.18 -2.52
CA HIS A 22 15.05 5.80 -2.98
C HIS A 22 13.94 6.67 -2.38
N ASP A 23 12.96 7.00 -3.22
CA ASP A 23 11.72 7.63 -2.84
C ASP A 23 10.68 6.57 -2.44
N ILE A 24 9.72 6.95 -1.59
CA ILE A 24 8.58 6.09 -1.24
C ILE A 24 7.33 6.63 -1.92
N VAL A 25 6.66 5.76 -2.67
CA VAL A 25 5.36 6.01 -3.28
C VAL A 25 4.29 5.36 -2.42
N LYS A 26 3.34 6.17 -1.94
CA LYS A 26 2.13 5.69 -1.29
C LYS A 26 0.99 5.62 -2.30
N ILE A 27 0.25 4.52 -2.29
CA ILE A 27 -0.97 4.31 -3.04
C ILE A 27 -2.08 4.02 -2.04
N THR A 28 -3.07 4.91 -1.97
CA THR A 28 -4.30 4.68 -1.20
C THR A 28 -5.37 4.12 -2.14
N LEU A 29 -6.07 3.08 -1.69
CA LEU A 29 -7.01 2.29 -2.48
C LEU A 29 -8.33 2.13 -1.74
N ASP A 30 -9.41 2.38 -2.47
CA ASP A 30 -10.78 2.07 -2.06
C ASP A 30 -11.37 1.01 -3.00
N PHE A 31 -12.11 0.05 -2.45
CA PHE A 31 -12.60 -1.10 -3.19
C PHE A 31 -14.09 -1.31 -2.96
N ASN A 32 -14.77 -1.70 -4.04
CA ASN A 32 -16.11 -2.27 -4.00
C ASN A 32 -16.07 -3.66 -4.67
N PHE A 33 -16.63 -4.66 -4.00
CA PHE A 33 -16.65 -6.06 -4.45
C PHE A 33 -17.97 -6.73 -4.06
N ASN A 34 -18.35 -7.82 -4.75
CA ASN A 34 -19.60 -8.53 -4.45
C ASN A 34 -19.52 -9.31 -3.13
N SER A 35 -18.39 -9.98 -2.92
CA SER A 35 -18.07 -10.74 -1.71
C SER A 35 -16.62 -11.21 -1.84
N LEU A 36 -15.89 -11.20 -0.73
CA LEU A 36 -14.61 -11.87 -0.60
C LEU A 36 -14.77 -13.01 0.40
N ALA A 37 -14.24 -14.19 0.07
CA ALA A 37 -14.29 -15.34 0.96
C ALA A 37 -13.35 -15.09 2.15
N THR A 38 -13.93 -14.84 3.32
CA THR A 38 -13.22 -14.67 4.59
C THR A 38 -13.85 -15.58 5.64
N THR A 39 -13.07 -16.07 6.59
CA THR A 39 -13.60 -16.82 7.74
C THR A 39 -13.93 -15.91 8.92
N GLU A 40 -13.43 -14.68 8.88
CA GLU A 40 -13.53 -13.73 9.98
C GLU A 40 -14.81 -12.91 9.96
N LYS A 41 -15.18 -12.41 11.14
CA LYS A 41 -16.35 -11.55 11.32
C LYS A 41 -16.08 -10.15 10.78
N THR A 42 -16.94 -9.66 9.91
CA THR A 42 -16.89 -8.29 9.38
C THR A 42 -16.70 -7.24 10.47
N GLY A 43 -15.81 -6.28 10.22
CA GLY A 43 -15.50 -5.17 11.11
C GLY A 43 -14.46 -5.48 12.20
N SER A 44 -13.95 -6.70 12.30
CA SER A 44 -12.81 -7.01 13.18
C SER A 44 -11.46 -6.67 12.54
N ASP A 45 -10.41 -6.57 13.35
CA ASP A 45 -9.03 -6.36 12.88
C ASP A 45 -8.55 -7.54 12.04
N GLU A 46 -8.92 -8.76 12.43
CA GLU A 46 -8.64 -10.00 11.70
C GLU A 46 -9.29 -9.97 10.33
N TYR A 47 -10.55 -9.54 10.24
CA TYR A 47 -11.24 -9.36 8.97
C TYR A 47 -10.53 -8.34 8.07
N ARG A 48 -10.16 -7.17 8.61
CA ARG A 48 -9.40 -6.15 7.85
C ARG A 48 -8.05 -6.70 7.39
N SER A 49 -7.38 -7.52 8.20
CA SER A 49 -6.14 -8.22 7.85
C SER A 49 -6.33 -9.24 6.71
N GLU A 50 -7.38 -10.05 6.76
CA GLU A 50 -7.68 -11.01 5.68
C GLU A 50 -8.00 -10.29 4.38
N ILE A 51 -8.84 -9.25 4.44
CA ILE A 51 -9.17 -8.41 3.30
C ILE A 51 -7.92 -7.79 2.71
N TYR A 52 -7.02 -7.24 3.54
CA TYR A 52 -5.72 -6.72 3.09
C TYR A 52 -4.90 -7.78 2.34
N LYS A 53 -4.79 -9.00 2.87
CA LYS A 53 -4.03 -10.08 2.23
C LYS A 53 -4.60 -10.48 0.87
N ILE A 54 -5.93 -10.47 0.73
CA ILE A 54 -6.60 -10.78 -0.53
C ILE A 54 -6.36 -9.63 -1.53
N LEU A 55 -6.61 -8.39 -1.11
CA LEU A 55 -6.55 -7.23 -2.00
C LEU A 55 -5.12 -6.89 -2.43
N SER A 56 -4.14 -6.96 -1.53
CA SER A 56 -2.74 -6.59 -1.83
C SER A 56 -2.08 -7.52 -2.85
N LYS A 57 -2.46 -8.80 -2.89
CA LYS A 57 -1.94 -9.78 -3.87
C LYS A 57 -2.30 -9.47 -5.32
N ASN A 58 -3.32 -8.66 -5.54
CA ASN A 58 -3.83 -8.29 -6.85
C ASN A 58 -3.36 -6.88 -7.26
N ALA A 59 -2.55 -6.21 -6.43
CA ALA A 59 -2.04 -4.87 -6.67
C ALA A 59 -0.60 -4.93 -7.17
N HIS A 60 -0.39 -4.44 -8.39
CA HIS A 60 0.90 -4.49 -9.07
C HIS A 60 1.37 -3.07 -9.39
N PHE A 61 2.63 -2.77 -9.09
CA PHE A 61 3.22 -1.46 -9.38
C PHE A 61 4.48 -1.65 -10.22
N TYR A 62 4.63 -0.86 -11.26
CA TYR A 62 5.66 -1.05 -12.28
C TYR A 62 6.45 0.24 -12.51
N ASN A 63 7.75 0.06 -12.76
CA ASN A 63 8.63 1.05 -13.36
C ASN A 63 9.03 0.54 -14.76
N GLY A 64 8.38 1.08 -15.79
CA GLY A 64 8.45 0.51 -17.14
C GLY A 64 7.91 -0.93 -17.14
N ASN A 65 8.75 -1.90 -17.51
CA ASN A 65 8.39 -3.33 -17.53
C ASN A 65 8.81 -4.09 -16.26
N LYS A 66 9.39 -3.40 -15.26
CA LYS A 66 9.85 -4.02 -14.03
C LYS A 66 8.80 -3.83 -12.95
N GLU A 67 8.29 -4.93 -12.42
CA GLU A 67 7.44 -4.91 -11.23
C GLU A 67 8.26 -4.53 -9.99
N LEU A 68 7.67 -3.65 -9.18
CA LEU A 68 8.21 -3.15 -7.94
C LEU A 68 7.56 -3.92 -6.79
N GLU A 69 8.38 -4.40 -5.86
CA GLU A 69 7.87 -5.06 -4.67
C GLU A 69 7.21 -4.05 -3.75
N ASN A 70 6.03 -4.42 -3.22
CA ASN A 70 5.43 -3.72 -2.11
C ASN A 70 6.30 -3.93 -0.86
N VAL A 71 6.75 -2.85 -0.24
CA VAL A 71 7.66 -2.92 0.92
C VAL A 71 6.88 -2.91 2.23
N TRP A 72 5.75 -2.20 2.27
CA TRP A 72 4.77 -2.31 3.34
C TRP A 72 3.37 -1.93 2.89
N GLY A 73 2.36 -2.28 3.69
CA GLY A 73 1.03 -1.70 3.57
C GLY A 73 0.32 -1.57 4.92
N TYR A 74 -0.71 -0.73 4.94
CA TYR A 74 -1.70 -0.73 6.01
C TYR A 74 -2.97 -1.39 5.50
N TRP A 75 -3.57 -2.22 6.35
CA TRP A 75 -4.89 -2.77 6.08
C TRP A 75 -5.93 -1.65 5.91
N PRO A 76 -7.07 -1.92 5.27
CA PRO A 76 -8.15 -0.93 5.17
C PRO A 76 -8.53 -0.37 6.55
N GLU A 77 -8.84 0.92 6.62
CA GLU A 77 -9.38 1.54 7.83
C GLU A 77 -10.78 0.98 8.11
N GLU A 78 -11.59 0.85 7.06
CA GLU A 78 -12.92 0.25 7.12
C GLU A 78 -13.00 -0.92 6.14
N ALA A 79 -13.65 -2.00 6.56
CA ALA A 79 -13.96 -3.12 5.68
C ALA A 79 -15.33 -3.72 6.03
N SER A 80 -16.16 -3.92 5.01
CA SER A 80 -17.43 -4.63 5.08
C SER A 80 -17.43 -5.83 4.15
N ALA A 81 -18.52 -6.61 4.16
CA ALA A 81 -18.72 -7.73 3.25
C ALA A 81 -18.63 -7.38 1.74
N THR A 82 -18.75 -6.08 1.39
CA THR A 82 -18.80 -5.62 -0.01
C THR A 82 -17.88 -4.46 -0.34
N ASN A 83 -17.13 -3.95 0.64
CA ASN A 83 -16.23 -2.82 0.43
C ASN A 83 -15.02 -2.86 1.37
N ALA A 84 -13.99 -2.11 1.00
CA ALA A 84 -12.86 -1.81 1.85
C ALA A 84 -12.30 -0.44 1.47
N SER A 85 -12.01 0.42 2.44
CA SER A 85 -11.54 1.79 2.18
C SER A 85 -10.34 2.19 3.02
N GLY A 86 -9.54 3.11 2.48
CA GLY A 86 -8.34 3.61 3.15
C GLY A 86 -7.21 2.58 3.22
N MET A 87 -7.19 1.58 2.33
CA MET A 87 -6.06 0.65 2.25
C MET A 87 -4.85 1.39 1.69
N GLU A 88 -3.67 1.24 2.30
CA GLU A 88 -2.46 1.91 1.85
C GLU A 88 -1.38 0.91 1.47
N LEU A 89 -0.76 1.10 0.30
CA LEU A 89 0.38 0.32 -0.18
C LEU A 89 1.57 1.25 -0.44
N PHE A 90 2.76 0.81 -0.03
CA PHE A 90 3.98 1.59 -0.09
C PHE A 90 5.02 0.86 -0.92
N TYR A 91 5.55 1.54 -1.92
CA TYR A 91 6.54 1.03 -2.86
C TYR A 91 7.78 1.90 -2.81
N VAL A 92 8.94 1.27 -2.98
CA VAL A 92 10.24 1.96 -2.99
C VAL A 92 10.72 2.07 -4.44
N ILE A 93 11.03 3.28 -4.88
CA ILE A 93 11.54 3.56 -6.22
C ILE A 93 12.90 4.26 -6.13
N PRO A 94 13.85 4.02 -7.06
CA PRO A 94 15.07 4.81 -7.10
C PRO A 94 14.79 6.31 -7.19
N HIS A 95 15.63 7.13 -6.58
CA HIS A 95 15.53 8.59 -6.72
C HIS A 95 15.57 9.03 -8.18
N GLY A 96 14.80 10.06 -8.50
CA GLY A 96 14.81 10.68 -9.82
C GLY A 96 14.14 9.86 -10.93
N ILE A 97 13.43 8.78 -10.57
CA ILE A 97 12.52 8.11 -11.50
C ILE A 97 11.40 9.08 -11.89
N ASP A 98 11.16 9.19 -13.19
CA ASP A 98 10.05 9.95 -13.73
C ASP A 98 8.73 9.30 -13.28
N MET A 99 7.90 10.05 -12.56
CA MET A 99 6.61 9.53 -12.08
C MET A 99 5.66 9.15 -13.22
N THR A 100 5.86 9.70 -14.43
CA THR A 100 4.99 9.42 -15.59
C THR A 100 5.21 8.04 -16.21
N ILE A 101 6.34 7.38 -15.92
CA ILE A 101 6.62 6.02 -16.37
C ILE A 101 6.17 4.95 -15.38
N LEU A 102 5.68 5.39 -14.21
CA LEU A 102 5.15 4.50 -13.19
C LEU A 102 3.73 4.08 -13.56
N LYS A 103 3.44 2.80 -13.40
CA LYS A 103 2.12 2.23 -13.69
C LYS A 103 1.63 1.41 -12.52
N PHE A 104 0.41 1.67 -12.09
CA PHE A 104 -0.30 0.80 -11.17
C PHE A 104 -1.33 -0.02 -11.96
N GLU A 105 -1.33 -1.32 -11.74
CA GLU A 105 -2.34 -2.24 -12.27
C GLU A 105 -2.99 -3.00 -11.12
N TYR A 106 -4.26 -3.34 -11.29
CA TYR A 106 -4.98 -4.14 -10.33
C TYR A 106 -5.72 -5.27 -11.05
N ASP A 107 -5.55 -6.51 -10.60
CA ASP A 107 -6.34 -7.63 -11.12
C ASP A 107 -7.78 -7.52 -10.59
N THR A 108 -8.69 -7.10 -11.46
CA THR A 108 -10.09 -6.86 -11.13
C THR A 108 -10.93 -8.13 -11.12
N SER A 109 -10.36 -9.33 -11.31
CA SER A 109 -11.12 -10.59 -11.34
C SER A 109 -11.90 -10.86 -10.05
N ILE A 110 -11.45 -10.28 -8.93
CA ILE A 110 -12.13 -10.35 -7.61
C ILE A 110 -13.01 -9.14 -7.30
N LEU A 111 -12.98 -8.10 -8.13
CA LEU A 111 -13.78 -6.88 -7.95
C LEU A 111 -15.07 -6.96 -8.77
N SER A 112 -16.12 -6.34 -8.26
CA SER A 112 -17.37 -6.14 -9.02
C SER A 112 -17.42 -4.79 -9.73
N GLY A 113 -16.31 -4.03 -9.70
CA GLY A 113 -16.16 -2.72 -10.34
C GLY A 113 -14.70 -2.30 -10.46
N THR A 114 -14.48 -1.09 -10.97
CA THR A 114 -13.13 -0.48 -11.07
C THR A 114 -12.63 -0.09 -9.67
N PRO A 115 -11.35 -0.37 -9.31
CA PRO A 115 -10.78 0.11 -8.05
C PRO A 115 -10.96 1.62 -7.91
N GLY A 116 -11.38 2.04 -6.73
CA GLY A 116 -11.60 3.43 -6.36
C GLY A 116 -10.29 4.19 -6.21
N LYS A 117 -10.23 5.34 -6.90
CA LYS A 117 -9.33 6.48 -6.77
C LYS A 117 -7.88 6.19 -6.34
N PHE A 118 -6.98 6.25 -7.33
CA PHE A 118 -5.54 6.29 -7.10
C PHE A 118 -5.09 7.71 -6.74
N THR A 119 -4.48 7.88 -5.57
CA THR A 119 -3.85 9.16 -5.18
C THR A 119 -2.36 8.95 -5.01
N TYR A 120 -1.55 9.72 -5.74
CA TYR A 120 -0.10 9.72 -5.65
C TYR A 120 0.36 10.83 -4.70
N ALA A 121 1.27 10.51 -3.79
CA ALA A 121 2.09 11.52 -3.11
C ALA A 121 3.53 11.01 -3.02
N ASN A 122 4.48 11.87 -3.41
CA ASN A 122 5.91 11.64 -3.19
C ASN A 122 6.17 11.88 -1.69
N PHE A 123 6.48 10.81 -0.96
CA PHE A 123 6.80 10.89 0.47
C PHE A 123 8.31 10.98 0.66
N ASN A 124 8.85 12.18 0.51
CA ASN A 124 10.19 12.47 0.98
C ASN A 124 10.18 12.49 2.52
N SER A 125 10.78 11.45 3.12
CA SER A 125 10.89 11.20 4.56
C SER A 125 9.56 10.98 5.29
N MET A 126 9.29 9.73 5.68
CA MET A 126 8.29 9.47 6.71
C MET A 126 8.80 9.99 8.04
N LYS A 127 8.29 11.16 8.45
CA LYS A 127 8.18 11.43 9.87
C LYS A 127 7.18 10.42 10.45
N PRO A 128 7.45 9.86 11.63
CA PRO A 128 6.49 8.99 12.29
C PRO A 128 5.14 9.70 12.36
N LEU A 129 4.07 9.00 11.95
CA LEU A 129 2.71 9.39 12.27
C LEU A 129 2.65 9.49 13.79
N ALA A 130 2.59 10.72 14.31
CA ALA A 130 2.13 10.93 15.66
C ALA A 130 0.75 10.27 15.72
N LYS A 131 0.59 9.25 16.57
CA LYS A 131 -0.73 8.96 17.08
C LYS A 131 -1.09 10.21 17.89
N ASP A 132 -1.94 11.06 17.33
CA ASP A 132 -2.66 12.03 18.13
C ASP A 132 -3.45 11.20 19.17
N GLU A 133 -3.12 11.41 20.45
CA GLU A 133 -3.78 10.81 21.61
C GLU A 133 -5.24 11.21 21.73
#